data_AF-A0A8T4T5T7-F1
#
_entry.id   AF-A0A8T4T5T7-F1
#
_cell.length_a   1.000
_cell.length_b   1.000
_cell.length_c   1.000
_cell.angle_alpha   90.00
_cell.angle_beta   90.00
_cell.angle_gamma   90.00
#
_symmetry.space_group_name_H-M   'P 1'
#
loop_
_entity.id
_entity.type
_entity.pdbx_description
1 polymer ?
#
loop_
_entity_poly.entity_id
_entity_poly.type
_entity_poly.pdbx_seq_one_letter_code
_entity_poly.pdbx_strand_id
1 'polypeptide(L)'
;MQKVKCSEYGSEMDCPENMLQAENHLCANCADELAGEENPLETFWEFAENMNYVEGIVNELTELKLAAIWKKDKEELKEMPRKELAREMLREGMGSAFFLLATMGYSKEELARLRELAIVMQSEDEEKMKVLFEKWKKEEQAELQENATN
;
A
#
# COMPACT_ATOMS: atom_id res chain seq x y z
N MET A 1 6.42 18.62 -12.04
CA MET A 1 5.26 18.12 -12.81
C MET A 1 5.51 18.37 -14.28
N GLN A 2 5.56 17.29 -15.08
CA GLN A 2 5.74 17.36 -16.53
C GLN A 2 4.47 16.86 -17.23
N LYS A 3 4.27 17.31 -18.48
CA LYS A 3 3.13 16.86 -19.29
C LYS A 3 3.47 15.55 -19.99
N VAL A 4 2.60 14.56 -19.85
CA VAL A 4 2.67 13.27 -20.55
C VAL A 4 1.36 13.02 -21.30
N LYS A 5 1.37 12.04 -22.21
CA LYS A 5 0.16 11.60 -22.90
C LYS A 5 -0.35 10.31 -22.32
N CYS A 6 -1.67 10.20 -22.21
CA CYS A 6 -2.33 8.94 -21.92
C CYS A 6 -2.00 7.91 -23.00
N SER A 7 -1.63 6.69 -22.61
CA SER A 7 -1.31 5.59 -23.53
C SER A 7 -2.54 5.16 -24.36
N GLU A 8 -3.73 5.22 -23.77
CA GLU A 8 -4.97 4.77 -24.42
C GLU A 8 -5.65 5.89 -25.23
N TYR A 9 -5.83 7.05 -24.60
CA TYR A 9 -6.62 8.15 -25.17
C TYR A 9 -5.77 9.24 -25.84
N GLY A 10 -4.46 9.23 -25.63
CA GLY A 10 -3.55 10.26 -26.16
C GLY A 10 -3.73 11.65 -25.54
N SER A 11 -4.63 11.80 -24.56
CA SER A 11 -4.90 13.07 -23.88
C SER A 11 -3.71 13.52 -23.04
N GLU A 12 -3.46 14.83 -23.00
CA GLU A 12 -2.32 15.40 -22.27
C GLU A 12 -2.69 15.64 -20.81
N MET A 13 -1.81 15.22 -19.90
CA MET A 13 -2.06 15.30 -18.46
C MET A 13 -0.78 15.58 -17.67
N ASP A 14 -0.95 16.08 -16.45
CA ASP A 14 0.17 16.34 -15.56
C ASP A 14 0.62 15.04 -14.86
N CYS A 15 1.91 14.74 -14.95
CA CYS A 15 2.53 13.58 -14.32
C CYS A 15 3.51 14.00 -13.22
N PRO A 16 3.40 13.40 -12.01
CA PRO A 16 4.43 13.48 -10.98
C PRO A 16 5.79 12.94 -11.46
N GLU A 17 6.90 13.48 -10.97
CA GLU A 17 8.24 13.14 -11.48
C GLU A 17 8.63 11.67 -11.26
N ASN A 18 8.18 11.08 -10.15
CA ASN A 18 8.37 9.68 -9.80
C ASN A 18 7.55 8.71 -10.67
N MET A 19 6.54 9.21 -11.40
CA MET A 19 5.72 8.41 -12.31
C MET A 19 6.15 8.52 -13.77
N LEU A 20 7.09 9.41 -14.11
CA LEU A 20 7.53 9.64 -15.49
C LEU A 20 8.20 8.43 -16.16
N GLN A 21 8.72 7.50 -15.35
CA GLN A 21 9.36 6.29 -15.84
C GLN A 21 8.38 5.15 -16.10
N ALA A 22 7.08 5.35 -15.79
CA ALA A 22 6.07 4.35 -16.11
C ALA A 22 5.99 4.16 -17.63
N GLU A 23 5.96 2.90 -18.07
CA GLU A 23 5.83 2.57 -19.49
C GLU A 23 4.48 3.03 -20.05
N ASN A 24 3.45 3.03 -19.19
CA ASN A 24 2.10 3.47 -19.53
C ASN A 24 1.60 4.53 -18.56
N HIS A 25 0.89 5.51 -19.12
CA HIS A 25 0.31 6.62 -18.38
C HIS A 25 -1.20 6.65 -18.67
N LEU A 26 -2.06 6.67 -17.65
CA LEU A 26 -3.52 6.63 -17.82
C LEU A 26 -4.19 7.91 -17.34
N CYS A 27 -5.13 8.45 -18.11
CA CYS A 27 -5.87 9.66 -17.75
C CYS A 27 -7.08 9.36 -16.87
N ALA A 28 -7.72 10.42 -16.35
CA ALA A 28 -8.91 10.30 -15.51
C ALA A 28 -10.03 9.48 -16.18
N ASN A 29 -10.19 9.56 -17.51
CA ASN A 29 -11.20 8.78 -18.22
C ASN A 29 -10.90 7.28 -18.20
N CYS A 30 -9.63 6.88 -18.28
CA CYS A 30 -9.24 5.47 -18.10
C CYS A 30 -9.62 5.00 -16.69
N ALA A 31 -9.41 5.85 -15.67
CA ALA A 31 -9.76 5.52 -14.29
C ALA A 31 -11.28 5.38 -14.10
N ASP A 32 -12.07 6.25 -14.74
CA ASP A 32 -13.54 6.21 -14.68
C ASP A 32 -14.12 4.97 -15.40
N GLU A 33 -13.53 4.54 -16.51
CA GLU A 33 -13.93 3.32 -17.21
C GLU A 33 -13.57 2.05 -16.44
N LEU A 34 -12.37 2.01 -15.86
CA LEU A 34 -11.96 0.93 -14.96
C LEU A 34 -12.87 0.83 -13.73
N ALA A 35 -13.36 1.98 -13.22
CA ALA A 35 -14.31 2.03 -12.12
C ALA A 35 -15.74 1.58 -12.52
N GLY A 36 -16.05 1.50 -13.81
CA GLY A 36 -17.36 1.12 -14.35
C GLY A 36 -17.50 -0.35 -14.75
N GLU A 37 -16.44 -1.16 -14.69
CA GLU A 37 -16.50 -2.59 -15.01
C GLU A 37 -17.16 -3.43 -13.89
N GLU A 38 -17.81 -4.55 -14.24
CA GLU A 38 -18.47 -5.45 -13.28
C GLU A 38 -17.47 -6.13 -12.31
N ASN A 39 -16.17 -6.14 -12.64
CA ASN A 39 -15.12 -6.61 -11.75
C ASN A 39 -13.81 -5.80 -11.89
N PRO A 40 -13.76 -4.57 -11.33
CA PRO A 40 -12.61 -3.66 -11.42
C PRO A 40 -11.32 -4.25 -10.85
N LEU A 41 -11.44 -5.28 -10.01
CA LEU A 41 -10.33 -5.93 -9.32
C LEU A 41 -9.49 -6.80 -10.26
N GLU A 42 -10.11 -7.52 -11.20
CA GLU A 42 -9.38 -8.44 -12.10
C GLU A 42 -8.53 -7.64 -13.11
N THR A 43 -9.10 -6.58 -13.68
CA THR A 43 -8.41 -5.61 -14.57
C THR A 43 -7.34 -4.81 -13.80
N PHE A 44 -7.57 -4.50 -12.52
CA PHE A 44 -6.58 -3.88 -11.65
C PHE A 44 -5.42 -4.83 -11.30
N TRP A 45 -5.67 -6.14 -11.14
CA TRP A 45 -4.61 -7.13 -10.86
C TRP A 45 -3.73 -7.41 -12.07
N GLU A 46 -4.27 -7.51 -13.30
CA GLU A 46 -3.43 -7.56 -14.52
C GLU A 46 -2.57 -6.29 -14.67
N PHE A 47 -3.06 -5.15 -14.18
CA PHE A 47 -2.32 -3.89 -14.16
C PHE A 47 -1.29 -3.83 -13.02
N ALA A 48 -1.61 -4.39 -11.86
CA ALA A 48 -0.74 -4.45 -10.69
C ALA A 48 0.33 -5.56 -10.80
N GLU A 49 0.15 -6.59 -11.64
CA GLU A 49 1.23 -7.53 -11.96
C GLU A 49 2.40 -6.85 -12.71
N ASN A 50 2.22 -5.63 -13.22
CA ASN A 50 3.27 -4.78 -13.80
C ASN A 50 3.88 -3.78 -12.78
N MET A 51 3.79 -4.07 -11.47
CA MET A 51 3.95 -3.16 -10.32
C MET A 51 5.31 -2.41 -10.22
N ASN A 52 5.35 -1.19 -10.77
CA ASN A 52 6.07 -0.02 -10.22
C ASN A 52 5.09 1.06 -9.69
N TYR A 53 3.79 0.91 -9.95
CA TYR A 53 2.78 1.97 -9.71
C TYR A 53 2.25 2.01 -8.27
N VAL A 54 1.98 0.86 -7.66
CA VAL A 54 1.51 0.77 -6.26
C VAL A 54 2.58 1.24 -5.28
N GLU A 55 3.84 0.86 -5.52
CA GLU A 55 4.97 1.37 -4.76
C GLU A 55 5.09 2.89 -4.88
N GLY A 56 4.93 3.44 -6.10
CA GLY A 56 4.90 4.88 -6.34
C GLY A 56 3.82 5.60 -5.51
N ILE A 57 2.59 5.08 -5.49
CA ILE A 57 1.49 5.65 -4.71
C ILE A 57 1.77 5.60 -3.20
N VAL A 58 2.24 4.46 -2.69
CA VAL A 58 2.58 4.32 -1.26
C VAL A 58 3.71 5.27 -0.87
N ASN A 59 4.72 5.43 -1.72
CA ASN A 59 5.82 6.36 -1.50
C ASN A 59 5.32 7.81 -1.47
N GLU A 60 4.49 8.24 -2.43
CA GLU A 60 3.90 9.59 -2.43
C GLU A 60 3.05 9.84 -1.18
N LEU A 61 2.16 8.91 -0.82
CA LEU A 61 1.33 9.02 0.39
C LEU A 61 2.19 9.11 1.65
N THR A 62 3.28 8.34 1.70
CA THR A 62 4.23 8.36 2.80
C THR A 62 4.96 9.68 2.86
N GLU A 63 5.50 10.19 1.75
CA GLU A 63 6.19 11.48 1.70
C GLU A 63 5.29 12.64 2.12
N LEU A 64 4.05 12.69 1.63
CA LEU A 64 3.08 13.73 2.01
C LEU A 64 2.78 13.69 3.51
N LYS A 65 2.58 12.50 4.06
CA LYS A 65 2.28 12.30 5.48
C LYS A 65 3.49 12.64 6.37
N LEU A 66 4.67 12.16 5.99
CA LEU A 66 5.92 12.45 6.69
C LEU A 66 6.26 13.94 6.65
N ALA A 67 6.05 14.61 5.52
CA ALA A 67 6.22 16.05 5.41
C ALA A 67 5.24 16.83 6.31
N ALA A 68 3.99 16.36 6.44
CA ALA A 68 3.01 16.96 7.35
C ALA A 68 3.42 16.80 8.82
N ILE A 69 3.85 15.59 9.21
CA ILE A 69 4.35 15.28 10.55
C ILE A 69 5.60 16.11 10.88
N TRP A 70 6.57 16.15 9.96
CA TRP A 70 7.78 16.94 10.12
C TRP A 70 7.51 18.44 10.23
N LYS A 71 6.48 18.97 9.56
CA LYS A 71 6.10 20.39 9.70
C LYS A 71 5.45 20.69 11.05
N LYS A 72 4.70 19.73 11.59
CA LYS A 72 3.91 19.92 12.81
C LYS A 72 4.73 19.67 14.08
N ASP A 73 5.52 18.60 14.09
CA ASP A 73 6.13 18.05 15.29
C ASP A 73 7.68 18.08 15.21
N LYS A 74 8.23 18.95 14.34
CA LYS A 74 9.66 19.01 13.97
C LYS A 74 10.64 18.96 15.13
N GLU A 75 10.41 19.80 16.14
CA GLU A 75 11.37 19.98 17.23
C GLU A 75 11.36 18.77 18.17
N GLU A 76 10.18 18.19 18.42
CA GLU A 76 10.04 16.93 19.18
C GLU A 76 10.71 15.75 18.44
N LEU A 77 10.53 15.66 17.12
CA LEU A 77 11.13 14.60 16.30
C LEU A 77 12.66 14.70 16.22
N LYS A 78 13.23 15.90 16.29
CA LYS A 78 14.69 16.10 16.30
C LYS A 78 15.34 15.67 17.62
N GLU A 79 14.63 15.88 18.73
CA GLU A 79 15.10 15.51 20.06
C GLU A 79 14.92 14.01 20.35
N MET A 80 14.10 13.33 19.53
CA MET A 80 13.84 11.90 19.65
C MET A 80 15.08 11.04 19.36
N PRO A 81 15.35 10.00 20.17
CA PRO A 81 16.38 9.01 19.87
C PRO A 81 16.16 8.38 18.49
N ARG A 82 17.24 8.18 17.72
CA ARG A 82 17.17 7.66 16.33
C ARG A 82 16.35 6.38 16.20
N LYS A 83 16.44 5.48 17.19
CA LYS A 83 15.68 4.21 17.19
C LYS A 83 14.18 4.45 17.35
N GLU A 84 13.79 5.38 18.20
CA GLU A 84 12.38 5.75 18.41
C GLU A 84 11.83 6.53 17.21
N LEU A 85 12.64 7.43 16.64
CA LEU A 85 12.29 8.14 15.41
C LEU A 85 12.04 7.16 14.26
N ALA A 86 12.93 6.17 14.06
CA ALA A 86 12.74 5.14 13.05
C ALA A 86 11.44 4.34 13.25
N ARG A 87 11.08 4.04 14.51
CA ARG A 87 9.82 3.34 14.83
C ARG A 87 8.60 4.19 14.54
N GLU A 88 8.63 5.48 14.87
CA GLU A 88 7.52 6.39 14.58
C GLU A 88 7.35 6.53 13.07
N MET A 89 8.43 6.73 12.31
CA MET A 89 8.37 6.82 10.84
C MET A 89 7.85 5.51 10.21
N LEU A 90 8.28 4.35 10.72
CA LEU A 90 7.78 3.04 10.28
C LEU A 90 6.28 2.87 10.56
N ARG A 91 5.81 3.29 11.73
CA ARG A 91 4.38 3.27 12.08
C ARG A 91 3.56 4.09 11.10
N GLU A 92 4.06 5.26 10.73
CA GLU A 92 3.36 6.18 9.84
C GLU A 92 3.31 5.68 8.39
N GLY A 93 4.41 5.10 7.89
CA GLY A 93 4.46 4.46 6.57
C GLY A 93 3.52 3.25 6.47
N MET A 94 3.52 2.36 7.48
CA MET A 94 2.57 1.23 7.52
C MET A 94 1.11 1.72 7.60
N GLY A 95 0.84 2.81 8.30
CA GLY A 95 -0.48 3.43 8.33
C GLY A 95 -0.95 3.91 6.95
N SER A 96 -0.04 4.46 6.14
CA SER A 96 -0.34 4.86 4.75
C SER A 96 -0.62 3.66 3.86
N ALA A 97 0.16 2.59 3.99
CA ALA A 97 -0.08 1.34 3.27
C ALA A 97 -1.43 0.71 3.64
N PHE A 98 -1.78 0.66 4.94
CA PHE A 98 -3.08 0.14 5.38
C PHE A 98 -4.26 0.99 4.93
N PHE A 99 -4.09 2.31 4.91
CA PHE A 99 -5.12 3.19 4.36
C PHE A 99 -5.37 2.88 2.88
N LEU A 100 -4.30 2.72 2.09
CA LEU A 100 -4.40 2.34 0.68
C LEU A 100 -5.11 0.98 0.51
N LEU A 101 -4.68 -0.05 1.25
CA LEU A 101 -5.31 -1.38 1.19
C LEU A 101 -6.79 -1.35 1.58
N ALA A 102 -7.15 -0.57 2.60
CA ALA A 102 -8.55 -0.38 2.97
C ALA A 102 -9.37 0.30 1.86
N THR A 103 -8.80 1.31 1.19
CA THR A 103 -9.46 1.96 0.04
C THR A 103 -9.54 1.06 -1.19
N MET A 104 -8.67 0.06 -1.28
CA MET A 104 -8.70 -0.97 -2.34
C MET A 104 -9.68 -2.12 -2.04
N GLY A 105 -10.44 -2.05 -0.94
CA GLY A 105 -11.49 -3.02 -0.64
C GLY A 105 -11.05 -4.26 0.13
N TYR A 106 -9.85 -4.26 0.71
CA TYR A 106 -9.43 -5.35 1.62
C TYR A 106 -10.40 -5.48 2.79
N SER A 107 -10.74 -6.73 3.14
CA SER A 107 -11.63 -7.04 4.25
C SER A 107 -11.03 -6.62 5.58
N LYS A 108 -11.90 -6.49 6.59
CA LYS A 108 -11.46 -6.15 7.96
C LYS A 108 -10.55 -7.23 8.52
N GLU A 109 -10.80 -8.48 8.17
CA GLU A 109 -10.04 -9.66 8.56
C GLU A 109 -8.63 -9.63 7.97
N GLU A 110 -8.49 -9.32 6.67
CA GLU A 110 -7.18 -9.18 6.02
C GLU A 110 -6.37 -7.99 6.58
N LEU A 111 -7.02 -6.84 6.78
CA LEU A 111 -6.38 -5.68 7.42
C LEU A 111 -5.99 -5.97 8.87
N ALA A 112 -6.77 -6.77 9.60
CA ALA A 112 -6.45 -7.19 10.96
C ALA A 112 -5.21 -8.09 11.01
N ARG A 113 -5.09 -9.05 10.08
CA ARG A 113 -3.89 -9.89 9.93
C ARG A 113 -2.67 -8.99 9.67
N LEU A 114 -2.74 -8.09 8.69
CA LEU A 114 -1.64 -7.18 8.38
C LEU A 114 -1.25 -6.27 9.56
N ARG A 115 -2.22 -5.79 10.34
CA ARG A 115 -1.98 -5.03 11.57
C ARG A 115 -1.26 -5.86 12.64
N GLU A 116 -1.63 -7.14 12.82
CA GLU A 116 -0.96 -8.06 13.75
C GLU A 116 0.52 -8.24 13.35
N LEU A 117 0.81 -8.42 12.06
CA LEU A 117 2.17 -8.49 11.54
C LEU A 117 2.96 -7.20 11.79
N ALA A 118 2.38 -6.03 11.53
CA ALA A 118 3.02 -4.74 11.79
C ALA A 118 3.41 -4.55 13.26
N ILE A 119 2.55 -4.98 14.20
CA ILE A 119 2.83 -4.93 15.64
C ILE A 119 4.02 -5.83 15.99
N VAL A 120 4.06 -7.04 15.44
CA VAL A 120 5.14 -7.99 15.70
C VAL A 120 6.46 -7.49 15.10
N MET A 121 6.44 -6.94 13.87
CA MET A 121 7.63 -6.33 13.24
C MET A 121 8.21 -5.18 14.06
N GLN A 122 7.37 -4.37 14.71
CA GLN A 122 7.82 -3.30 15.61
C GLN A 122 8.40 -3.83 16.93
N SER A 123 8.03 -5.06 17.33
CA SER A 123 8.49 -5.67 18.58
C SER A 123 9.88 -6.31 18.48
N GLU A 124 10.44 -6.46 17.27
CA GLU A 124 11.73 -7.14 17.01
C GLU A 124 11.77 -8.60 17.53
N ASP A 125 10.61 -9.19 17.86
CA ASP A 125 10.49 -10.53 18.44
C ASP A 125 10.36 -11.59 17.33
N GLU A 126 11.49 -12.13 16.90
CA GLU A 126 11.57 -13.14 15.85
C GLU A 126 10.76 -14.41 16.17
N GLU A 127 10.64 -14.75 17.45
CA GLU A 127 9.86 -15.92 17.86
C GLU A 127 8.36 -15.66 17.70
N LYS A 128 7.88 -14.47 18.07
CA LYS A 128 6.50 -14.07 17.78
C LYS A 128 6.21 -14.00 16.28
N MET A 129 7.17 -13.58 15.45
CA MET A 129 6.99 -13.61 13.99
C MET A 129 6.78 -15.04 13.49
N LYS A 130 7.63 -15.98 13.91
CA LYS A 130 7.50 -17.40 13.53
C LYS A 130 6.18 -17.99 13.97
N VAL A 131 5.77 -17.76 15.23
CA VAL A 131 4.50 -18.25 15.76
C VAL A 131 3.31 -17.67 14.98
N LEU A 132 3.35 -16.39 14.63
CA LEU A 132 2.31 -15.73 13.85
C LEU A 132 2.19 -16.33 12.44
N PHE A 133 3.31 -16.51 11.74
CA PHE A 133 3.30 -17.11 10.39
C PHE A 133 2.81 -18.56 10.39
N GLU A 134 3.22 -19.37 11.38
CA GLU A 134 2.74 -20.74 11.52
C GLU A 134 1.24 -20.81 11.85
N LYS A 135 0.70 -19.85 12.61
CA LYS A 135 -0.74 -19.72 12.86
C LYS A 135 -1.49 -19.44 11.55
N TRP A 136 -1.09 -18.42 10.80
CA TRP A 136 -1.77 -18.05 9.55
C TRP A 136 -1.74 -19.16 8.51
N LYS A 137 -0.59 -19.85 8.39
CA LYS A 137 -0.46 -21.00 7.50
C LYS A 137 -1.45 -22.13 7.81
N LYS A 138 -1.75 -22.36 9.09
CA LYS A 138 -2.76 -23.34 9.51
C LYS A 138 -4.18 -22.89 9.22
N GLU A 139 -4.47 -21.60 9.41
CA GLU A 139 -5.78 -21.01 9.10
C GLU A 139 -6.06 -21.09 7.59
N GLU A 140 -5.10 -20.73 6.75
CA GLU A 140 -5.20 -20.83 5.28
C GLU A 140 -5.41 -22.27 4.80
N GLN A 141 -4.69 -23.23 5.39
CA GLN A 141 -4.87 -24.65 5.08
C GLN A 141 -6.26 -25.18 5.48
N ALA A 142 -6.82 -24.68 6.58
CA ALA A 142 -8.15 -25.05 7.03
C ALA A 142 -9.24 -24.48 6.10
N GLU A 143 -9.12 -23.20 5.71
CA GLU A 143 -10.02 -22.54 4.76
C GLU A 143 -10.02 -23.25 3.38
N LEU A 144 -8.84 -23.65 2.90
CA LEU A 144 -8.69 -24.39 1.63
C LEU A 144 -9.31 -25.80 1.70
N GLN A 145 -9.21 -26.48 2.84
CA GLN A 145 -9.86 -27.78 3.03
C GLN A 145 -11.38 -27.65 3.10
N GLU A 146 -11.89 -26.64 3.79
CA GLU A 146 -13.33 -26.40 3.92
C GLU A 146 -13.98 -26.05 2.57
N ASN A 147 -13.30 -25.25 1.75
CA ASN A 147 -13.75 -24.91 0.39
C ASN A 147 -13.62 -26.06 -0.62
N ALA A 148 -12.74 -27.04 -0.38
CA ALA A 148 -12.61 -28.22 -1.23
C ALA A 148 -13.66 -29.33 -0.92
N THR A 149 -14.42 -29.18 0.17
CA THR A 149 -15.39 -30.17 0.64
C THR A 149 -16.85 -29.73 0.41
N ASN A 150 -17.08 -28.53 -0.13
CA ASN A 150 -18.38 -27.97 -0.54
C ASN A 150 -18.51 -27.95 -2.07
#